data_AF-A0A961R6I7-F1
#
_entry.id   AF-A0A961R6I7-F1
#
_cell.length_a   1.000
_cell.length_b   1.000
_cell.length_c   1.000
_cell.angle_alpha   90.00
_cell.angle_beta   90.00
_cell.angle_gamma   90.00
#
_symmetry.space_group_name_H-M   'P 1'
#
loop_
_entity.id
_entity.type
_entity.pdbx_description
1 polymer ?
#
loop_
_entity_poly.entity_id
_entity_poly.type
_entity_poly.pdbx_seq_one_letter_code
_entity_poly.pdbx_strand_id
1 'polypeptide(L)'
;TYGGPFAEFLENYRPLAKSPFLADVARAERAWLAAYHAVDWPVLSPEELSMAGDPSELVFHPHPAACLLPSNYPLFDLFNARETWPCPGIDLTGAQGALITRSQLDCMIARLDGPDMVFFAALFDGKTLETAVTAAIEADGGFIPAGAINLALATGAFCSLSRPPLPSSNPPATG
;
A
#
# COMPACT_ATOMS: atom_id res chain seq x y z
N THR A 1 8.10 -7.16 -23.13
CA THR A 1 7.72 -6.26 -22.01
C THR A 1 6.94 -5.09 -22.57
N TYR A 2 5.62 -5.24 -22.68
CA TYR A 2 4.73 -4.21 -23.21
C TYR A 2 4.24 -3.36 -22.03
N GLY A 3 4.47 -2.04 -22.02
CA GLY A 3 3.92 -1.12 -21.02
C GLY A 3 4.92 -0.18 -20.31
N GLY A 4 6.17 -0.61 -20.12
CA GLY A 4 7.21 0.25 -19.52
C GLY A 4 7.48 1.55 -20.30
N PRO A 5 7.71 1.47 -21.63
CA PRO A 5 7.93 2.65 -22.47
C PRO A 5 6.70 3.55 -22.62
N PHE A 6 5.49 3.05 -22.31
CA PHE A 6 4.25 3.81 -22.44
C PHE A 6 4.03 4.76 -21.25
N ALA A 7 4.39 4.33 -20.03
CA ALA A 7 4.31 5.18 -18.84
C ALA A 7 5.25 6.40 -18.93
N GLU A 8 6.51 6.20 -19.33
CA GLU A 8 7.46 7.31 -19.56
C GLU A 8 7.07 8.22 -20.73
N PHE A 9 6.38 7.67 -21.75
CA PHE A 9 5.83 8.46 -22.84
C PHE A 9 4.69 9.37 -22.37
N LEU A 10 3.79 8.88 -21.50
CA LEU A 10 2.70 9.69 -20.92
C LEU A 10 3.23 10.82 -20.03
N GLU A 11 4.33 10.61 -19.30
CA GLU A 11 4.95 11.66 -18.47
C GLU A 11 5.52 12.83 -19.30
N ASN A 12 5.88 12.59 -20.57
CA ASN A 12 6.50 13.59 -21.45
C ASN A 12 5.57 14.13 -22.56
N TYR A 13 4.33 13.62 -22.65
CA TYR A 13 3.40 14.02 -23.70
C TYR A 13 2.66 15.31 -23.30
N ARG A 14 3.09 16.46 -23.84
CA ARG A 14 2.56 17.80 -23.52
C ARG A 14 1.02 17.98 -23.53
N PRO A 15 0.22 17.24 -24.33
CA PRO A 15 -1.25 17.29 -24.23
C PRO A 15 -1.82 16.78 -22.89
N LEU A 16 -1.09 15.94 -22.15
CA LEU A 16 -1.48 15.40 -20.84
C LEU A 16 -1.19 16.34 -19.66
N ALA A 17 -0.50 17.46 -19.90
CA ALA A 17 -0.29 18.49 -18.86
C ALA A 17 -1.61 19.07 -18.32
N LYS A 18 -2.72 18.90 -19.04
CA LYS A 18 -4.08 19.28 -18.59
C LYS A 18 -4.76 18.23 -17.70
N SER A 19 -4.19 17.03 -17.58
CA SER A 19 -4.75 15.90 -16.84
C SER A 19 -3.65 15.11 -16.11
N PRO A 20 -2.94 15.76 -15.17
CA PRO A 20 -1.82 15.15 -14.43
C PRO A 20 -2.18 13.85 -13.70
N PHE A 21 -3.45 13.66 -13.32
CA PHE A 21 -3.95 12.44 -12.69
C PHE A 21 -3.85 11.19 -13.60
N LEU A 22 -3.79 11.35 -14.93
CA LEU A 22 -3.67 10.21 -15.85
C LEU A 22 -2.35 9.45 -15.67
N ALA A 23 -1.29 10.14 -15.23
CA ALA A 23 -0.04 9.47 -14.89
C ALA A 23 -0.22 8.52 -13.71
N ASP A 24 -0.96 8.93 -12.67
CA ASP A 24 -1.23 8.09 -11.50
C ASP A 24 -2.15 6.92 -11.85
N VAL A 25 -3.16 7.13 -12.70
CA VAL A 25 -4.02 6.04 -13.21
C VAL A 25 -3.20 5.02 -14.00
N ALA A 26 -2.31 5.47 -14.89
CA ALA A 26 -1.44 4.57 -15.65
C ALA A 26 -0.46 3.79 -14.75
N ARG A 27 0.05 4.41 -13.68
CA ARG A 27 0.86 3.72 -12.66
C ARG A 27 0.04 2.65 -11.94
N ALA A 28 -1.21 2.95 -11.59
CA ALA A 28 -2.11 1.98 -10.99
C ALA A 28 -2.44 0.81 -11.93
N GLU A 29 -2.71 1.06 -13.22
CA GLU A 29 -2.92 -0.01 -14.21
C GLU A 29 -1.69 -0.90 -14.35
N ARG A 30 -0.51 -0.31 -14.41
CA ARG A 30 0.74 -1.07 -14.47
C ARG A 30 0.95 -1.90 -13.21
N ALA A 31 0.71 -1.33 -12.03
CA ALA A 31 0.83 -2.04 -10.76
C ALA A 31 -0.19 -3.19 -10.66
N TRP A 32 -1.43 -2.99 -11.13
CA TRP A 32 -2.45 -4.02 -11.21
C TRP A 32 -2.02 -5.19 -12.11
N LEU A 33 -1.52 -4.90 -13.32
CA LEU A 33 -1.00 -5.94 -14.22
C LEU A 33 0.23 -6.65 -13.65
N ALA A 34 1.09 -5.92 -12.95
CA ALA A 34 2.24 -6.51 -12.25
C ALA A 34 1.79 -7.45 -11.12
N ALA A 35 0.79 -7.05 -10.33
CA ALA A 35 0.20 -7.88 -9.29
C ALA A 35 -0.42 -9.16 -9.87
N TYR A 36 -1.12 -9.05 -11.00
CA TYR A 36 -1.70 -10.19 -11.74
C TYR A 36 -0.65 -11.24 -12.13
N HIS A 37 0.54 -10.79 -12.55
CA HIS A 37 1.65 -11.65 -12.96
C HIS A 37 2.66 -11.97 -11.84
N ALA A 38 2.46 -11.42 -10.64
CA ALA A 38 3.38 -11.62 -9.53
C ALA A 38 3.43 -13.10 -9.11
N VAL A 39 4.56 -13.53 -8.56
CA VAL A 39 4.73 -14.88 -8.03
C VAL A 39 3.71 -15.14 -6.92
N ASP A 40 3.10 -16.33 -6.93
CA ASP A 40 2.21 -16.76 -5.84
C ASP A 40 3.02 -16.94 -4.56
N TRP A 41 2.68 -16.14 -3.55
CA TRP A 41 3.18 -16.26 -2.19
C TRP A 41 1.99 -16.47 -1.25
N PRO A 42 2.22 -17.09 -0.07
CA PRO A 42 1.19 -17.15 0.95
C PRO A 42 0.84 -15.74 1.42
N VAL A 43 -0.41 -15.56 1.82
CA VAL A 43 -0.91 -14.36 2.47
C VAL A 43 -0.87 -14.57 3.97
N LEU A 44 -0.47 -13.54 4.71
CA LEU A 44 -0.48 -13.53 6.16
C LEU A 44 -1.89 -13.80 6.69
N SER A 45 -2.03 -14.85 7.51
CA SER A 45 -3.31 -15.22 8.09
C SER A 45 -3.58 -14.51 9.43
N PRO A 46 -4.85 -14.29 9.82
CA PRO A 46 -5.19 -13.79 11.15
C PRO A 46 -4.65 -14.67 12.29
N GLU A 47 -4.60 -15.99 12.08
CA GLU A 47 -4.04 -16.95 13.04
C GLU A 47 -2.54 -16.75 13.24
N GLU A 48 -1.78 -16.53 12.16
CA GLU A 48 -0.34 -16.24 12.25
C GLU A 48 -0.06 -14.98 13.05
N LEU A 49 -0.85 -13.92 12.84
CA LEU A 49 -0.76 -12.68 13.63
C LEU A 49 -1.10 -12.92 15.11
N SER A 50 -2.15 -13.71 15.39
CA SER A 50 -2.56 -14.05 16.76
C SER A 50 -1.49 -14.86 17.51
N MET A 51 -0.82 -15.79 16.83
CA MET A 51 0.26 -16.60 17.42
C MET A 51 1.55 -15.82 17.67
N ALA A 52 1.75 -14.67 17.02
CA ALA A 52 2.97 -13.88 17.14
C ALA A 52 3.13 -13.14 18.48
N GLY A 53 2.10 -13.17 19.34
CA GLY A 53 2.12 -12.55 20.67
C GLY A 53 1.83 -11.05 20.62
N ASP A 54 2.62 -10.25 21.34
CA ASP A 54 2.48 -8.78 21.31
C ASP A 54 2.79 -8.25 19.90
N PRO A 55 1.81 -7.64 19.22
CA PRO A 55 1.96 -7.22 17.84
C PRO A 55 2.76 -5.92 17.68
N SER A 56 3.02 -5.19 18.77
CA SER A 56 3.61 -3.84 18.76
C SER A 56 4.97 -3.81 18.04
N GLU A 57 5.83 -4.79 18.30
CA GLU A 57 7.17 -4.91 17.71
C GLU A 57 7.18 -5.66 16.36
N LEU A 58 6.05 -6.12 15.86
CA LEU A 58 6.03 -6.93 14.63
C LEU A 58 6.29 -6.06 13.41
N VAL A 59 7.17 -6.55 12.55
CA VAL A 59 7.44 -6.02 11.20
C VAL A 59 6.70 -6.89 10.20
N PHE A 60 5.93 -6.23 9.34
CA PHE A 60 5.15 -6.87 8.29
C PHE A 60 5.95 -6.88 6.99
N HIS A 61 5.95 -8.01 6.29
CA HIS A 61 6.62 -8.14 4.99
C HIS A 61 5.59 -8.06 3.87
N PRO A 62 5.66 -7.04 2.99
CA PRO A 62 4.71 -6.88 1.90
C PRO A 62 4.70 -8.11 0.99
N HIS A 63 3.50 -8.50 0.56
CA HIS A 63 3.35 -9.53 -0.45
C HIS A 63 3.97 -9.02 -1.78
N PRO A 64 4.67 -9.85 -2.59
CA PRO A 64 5.26 -9.40 -3.85
C PRO A 64 4.26 -8.82 -4.87
N ALA A 65 2.99 -9.20 -4.74
CA ALA A 65 1.87 -8.67 -5.53
C ALA A 65 1.23 -7.41 -4.92
N ALA A 66 1.69 -6.95 -3.76
CA ALA A 66 1.17 -5.76 -3.09
C ALA A 66 1.96 -4.51 -3.52
N CYS A 67 1.26 -3.44 -3.86
CA CYS A 67 1.84 -2.17 -4.25
C CYS A 67 1.04 -1.02 -3.65
N LEU A 68 1.77 -0.08 -3.07
CA LEU A 68 1.22 1.12 -2.45
C LEU A 68 1.47 2.32 -3.37
N LEU A 69 0.39 3.03 -3.74
CA LEU A 69 0.44 4.15 -4.66
C LEU A 69 -0.17 5.40 -4.02
N PRO A 70 0.64 6.35 -3.55
CA PRO A 70 0.13 7.66 -3.15
C PRO A 70 -0.31 8.46 -4.38
N SER A 71 -1.32 9.30 -4.21
CA SER A 71 -1.73 10.27 -5.23
C SER A 71 -2.32 11.51 -4.59
N ASN A 72 -2.11 12.65 -5.25
CA ASN A 72 -2.77 13.92 -4.91
C ASN A 72 -4.18 14.02 -5.53
N TYR A 73 -4.61 12.98 -6.25
CA TYR A 73 -5.90 12.88 -6.93
C TYR A 73 -6.70 11.72 -6.34
N PRO A 74 -8.00 11.60 -6.64
CA PRO A 74 -8.81 10.47 -6.17
C PRO A 74 -8.48 9.20 -6.97
N LEU A 75 -7.27 8.67 -6.80
CA LEU A 75 -6.72 7.60 -7.64
C LEU A 75 -7.61 6.35 -7.63
N PHE A 76 -8.11 5.96 -6.46
CA PHE A 76 -9.01 4.81 -6.36
C PHE A 76 -10.28 5.02 -7.21
N ASP A 77 -10.94 6.17 -7.10
CA ASP A 77 -12.15 6.46 -7.87
C ASP A 77 -11.84 6.55 -9.38
N LEU A 78 -10.75 7.22 -9.74
CA LEU A 78 -10.30 7.35 -11.14
C LEU A 78 -9.96 6.00 -11.76
N PHE A 79 -9.28 5.13 -11.02
CA PHE A 79 -8.92 3.80 -11.48
C PHE A 79 -10.17 2.93 -11.70
N ASN A 80 -11.15 2.99 -10.80
CA ASN A 80 -12.40 2.24 -10.96
C ASN A 80 -13.26 2.77 -12.12
N ALA A 81 -13.16 4.06 -12.43
CA ALA A 81 -13.88 4.69 -13.54
C ALA A 81 -13.13 4.66 -14.88
N ARG A 82 -11.94 4.05 -14.96
CA ARG A 82 -11.03 4.14 -16.12
C ARG A 82 -11.64 3.69 -17.46
N GLU A 83 -12.56 2.71 -17.43
CA GLU A 83 -13.23 2.20 -18.63
C GLU A 83 -14.38 3.11 -19.11
N THR A 84 -14.81 4.06 -18.28
CA THR A 84 -15.97 4.94 -18.55
C THR A 84 -15.51 6.40 -18.64
N TRP A 85 -14.51 6.69 -19.48
CA TRP A 85 -13.97 8.04 -19.63
C TRP A 85 -14.58 8.82 -20.81
N PRO A 86 -14.93 10.11 -20.65
CA PRO A 86 -14.88 10.92 -19.43
C PRO A 86 -15.98 10.54 -18.43
N CYS A 87 -15.60 10.37 -17.15
CA CYS A 87 -16.54 10.05 -16.07
C CYS A 87 -16.99 11.35 -15.36
N PRO A 88 -18.22 11.84 -15.58
CA PRO A 88 -18.72 13.02 -14.87
C PRO A 88 -18.94 12.69 -13.38
N GLY A 89 -18.50 13.58 -12.48
CA GLY A 89 -18.81 13.51 -11.05
C GLY A 89 -17.67 13.10 -10.13
N ILE A 90 -16.48 12.81 -10.65
CA ILE A 90 -15.29 12.59 -9.82
C ILE A 90 -14.68 13.94 -9.41
N ASP A 91 -14.62 14.19 -8.10
CA ASP A 91 -13.95 15.36 -7.54
C ASP A 91 -12.43 15.16 -7.52
N LEU A 92 -11.74 15.79 -8.46
CA LEU A 92 -10.28 15.69 -8.62
C LEU A 92 -9.47 16.30 -7.47
N THR A 93 -10.11 16.99 -6.51
CA THR A 93 -9.42 17.63 -5.39
C THR A 93 -9.19 16.70 -4.19
N GLY A 94 -9.90 15.57 -4.13
CA GLY A 94 -9.77 14.61 -3.04
C GLY A 94 -8.57 13.68 -3.21
N ALA A 95 -7.48 13.91 -2.49
CA ALA A 95 -6.33 13.01 -2.50
C ALA A 95 -6.72 11.62 -1.94
N GLN A 96 -6.44 10.58 -2.71
CA GLN A 96 -6.65 9.19 -2.31
C GLN A 96 -5.46 8.35 -2.77
N GLY A 97 -4.85 7.64 -1.83
CA GLY A 97 -3.92 6.57 -2.14
C GLY A 97 -4.66 5.31 -2.60
N ALA A 98 -3.90 4.39 -3.19
CA ALA A 98 -4.39 3.08 -3.55
C ALA A 98 -3.44 2.00 -3.03
N LEU A 99 -4.01 0.95 -2.45
CA LEU A 99 -3.34 -0.31 -2.20
C LEU A 99 -3.82 -1.31 -3.24
N ILE A 100 -2.90 -1.76 -4.08
CA ILE A 100 -3.16 -2.82 -5.06
C ILE A 100 -2.59 -4.11 -4.50
N THR A 101 -3.38 -5.18 -4.49
CA THR A 101 -2.94 -6.51 -4.06
C THR A 101 -3.51 -7.59 -4.97
N ARG A 102 -3.07 -8.83 -4.75
CA ARG A 102 -3.66 -10.02 -5.36
C ARG A 102 -3.84 -11.08 -4.30
N SER A 103 -5.09 -11.45 -4.03
CA SER A 103 -5.43 -12.59 -3.17
C SER A 103 -6.03 -13.69 -4.03
N GLN A 104 -5.46 -14.90 -3.98
CA GLN A 104 -6.00 -16.09 -4.66
C GLN A 104 -6.33 -15.89 -6.16
N LEU A 105 -5.47 -15.16 -6.90
CA LEU A 105 -5.60 -14.80 -8.33
C LEU A 105 -6.52 -13.61 -8.66
N ASP A 106 -7.25 -13.09 -7.67
CA ASP A 106 -8.07 -11.89 -7.85
C ASP A 106 -7.27 -10.64 -7.46
N CYS A 107 -6.99 -9.81 -8.45
CA CYS A 107 -6.39 -8.49 -8.20
C CYS A 107 -7.45 -7.55 -7.64
N MET A 108 -7.07 -6.77 -6.65
CA MET A 108 -7.94 -5.81 -6.01
C MET A 108 -7.22 -4.49 -5.81
N ILE A 109 -7.99 -3.42 -5.75
CA ILE A 109 -7.55 -2.10 -5.32
C ILE A 109 -8.39 -1.70 -4.12
N ALA A 110 -7.74 -1.21 -3.08
CA ALA A 110 -8.39 -0.61 -1.92
C ALA A 110 -8.03 0.87 -1.87
N ARG A 111 -9.01 1.69 -1.48
CA ARG A 111 -8.80 3.10 -1.20
C ARG A 111 -8.04 3.24 0.11
N LEU A 112 -7.02 4.08 0.12
CA LEU A 112 -6.38 4.55 1.34
C LEU A 112 -6.54 6.06 1.43
N ASP A 113 -7.01 6.54 2.58
CA ASP A 113 -6.98 7.97 2.90
C ASP A 113 -5.63 8.36 3.52
N GLY A 114 -5.50 9.62 3.95
CA GLY A 114 -4.24 10.16 4.48
C GLY A 114 -3.61 9.31 5.59
N PRO A 115 -4.30 9.08 6.73
CA PRO A 115 -3.71 8.31 7.82
C PRO A 115 -3.52 6.82 7.48
N ASP A 116 -4.42 6.20 6.71
CA ASP A 116 -4.21 4.83 6.21
C ASP A 116 -2.96 4.74 5.33
N MET A 117 -2.76 5.71 4.43
CA MET A 117 -1.59 5.76 3.57
C MET A 117 -0.29 5.86 4.38
N VAL A 118 -0.27 6.67 5.46
CA VAL A 118 0.88 6.77 6.38
C VAL A 118 1.14 5.44 7.09
N PHE A 119 0.08 4.79 7.59
CA PHE A 119 0.17 3.49 8.24
C PHE A 119 0.77 2.42 7.31
N PHE A 120 0.20 2.26 6.11
CA PHE A 120 0.67 1.27 5.15
C PHE A 120 2.08 1.60 4.64
N ALA A 121 2.42 2.87 4.42
CA ALA A 121 3.77 3.26 4.01
C ALA A 121 4.81 2.84 5.05
N ALA A 122 4.55 3.08 6.34
CA ALA A 122 5.45 2.67 7.41
C ALA A 122 5.65 1.15 7.45
N LEU A 123 4.59 0.36 7.27
CA LEU A 123 4.70 -1.10 7.20
C LEU A 123 5.48 -1.57 5.97
N PHE A 124 5.26 -0.96 4.80
CA PHE A 124 6.00 -1.27 3.58
C PHE A 124 7.49 -0.92 3.69
N ASP A 125 7.83 0.11 4.47
CA ASP A 125 9.20 0.49 4.82
C ASP A 125 9.85 -0.39 5.90
N GLY A 126 9.15 -1.45 6.34
CA GLY A 126 9.65 -2.41 7.33
C GLY A 126 9.68 -1.85 8.75
N LYS A 127 8.87 -0.83 9.06
CA LYS A 127 8.68 -0.36 10.44
C LYS A 127 7.81 -1.35 11.23
N THR A 128 7.95 -1.29 12.54
CA THR A 128 7.11 -2.05 13.48
C THR A 128 5.67 -1.54 13.45
N LEU A 129 4.71 -2.39 13.80
CA LEU A 129 3.30 -2.01 13.90
C LEU A 129 3.07 -0.80 14.81
N GLU A 130 3.73 -0.73 15.97
CA GLU A 130 3.62 0.39 16.90
C GLU A 130 4.00 1.71 16.21
N THR A 131 5.19 1.76 15.59
CA THR A 131 5.65 2.94 14.83
C THR A 131 4.67 3.34 13.73
N ALA A 132 4.10 2.36 13.00
CA ALA A 132 3.12 2.64 11.95
C ALA A 132 1.81 3.22 12.51
N VAL A 133 1.30 2.66 13.61
CA VAL A 133 0.11 3.15 14.30
C VAL A 133 0.34 4.56 14.85
N THR A 134 1.46 4.80 15.53
CA THR A 134 1.81 6.12 16.07
C THR A 134 1.87 7.16 14.97
N ALA A 135 2.56 6.88 13.86
CA ALA A 135 2.67 7.82 12.73
C ALA A 135 1.31 8.17 12.12
N ALA A 136 0.41 7.20 12.00
CA ALA A 136 -0.93 7.43 11.47
C ALA A 136 -1.82 8.24 12.43
N ILE A 137 -1.73 7.99 13.74
CA ILE A 137 -2.43 8.78 14.76
C ILE A 137 -1.90 10.23 14.82
N GLU A 138 -0.58 10.41 14.65
CA GLU A 138 0.03 11.74 14.59
C GLU A 138 -0.39 12.52 13.34
N ALA A 139 -0.61 11.82 12.21
CA ALA A 139 -1.15 12.42 11.00
C ALA A 139 -2.64 12.82 11.17
N ASP A 140 -3.44 11.97 11.80
CA ASP A 140 -4.84 12.24 12.14
C ASP A 140 -5.28 11.46 13.39
N GLY A 141 -5.72 12.19 14.43
CA GLY A 141 -6.20 11.59 15.69
C GLY A 141 -7.50 10.77 15.55
N GLY A 142 -8.17 10.85 14.39
CA GLY A 142 -9.31 10.01 14.04
C GLY A 142 -8.94 8.63 13.47
N PHE A 143 -7.65 8.32 13.30
CA PHE A 143 -7.20 7.03 12.79
C PHE A 143 -7.68 5.85 13.65
N ILE A 144 -8.16 4.78 13.00
CA ILE A 144 -8.66 3.57 13.66
C ILE A 144 -7.75 2.39 13.31
N PRO A 145 -6.77 2.03 14.17
CA PRO A 145 -5.80 0.97 13.88
C PRO A 145 -6.43 -0.37 13.55
N ALA A 146 -7.50 -0.74 14.25
CA ALA A 146 -8.21 -2.00 14.01
C ALA A 146 -8.78 -2.09 12.58
N GLY A 147 -9.25 -0.97 12.02
CA GLY A 147 -9.75 -0.92 10.65
C GLY A 147 -8.63 -1.16 9.63
N ALA A 148 -7.50 -0.46 9.80
CA ALA A 148 -6.35 -0.58 8.91
C ALA A 148 -5.71 -1.98 8.97
N ILE A 149 -5.61 -2.59 10.16
CA ILE A 149 -5.12 -3.97 10.32
C ILE A 149 -6.07 -4.96 9.66
N ASN A 150 -7.39 -4.80 9.83
CA ASN A 150 -8.37 -5.64 9.15
C ASN A 150 -8.27 -5.50 7.63
N LEU A 151 -8.05 -4.29 7.10
CA LEU A 151 -7.84 -4.06 5.67
C LEU A 151 -6.57 -4.77 5.19
N ALA A 152 -5.46 -4.68 5.94
CA ALA A 152 -4.21 -5.36 5.62
C ALA A 152 -4.37 -6.89 5.49
N LEU A 153 -5.10 -7.50 6.42
CA LEU A 153 -5.38 -8.94 6.42
C LEU A 153 -6.36 -9.33 5.30
N ALA A 154 -7.46 -8.58 5.14
CA ALA A 154 -8.50 -8.88 4.16
C ALA A 154 -8.01 -8.74 2.71
N THR A 155 -7.08 -7.80 2.46
CA THR A 155 -6.51 -7.57 1.12
C THR A 155 -5.34 -8.50 0.80
N GLY A 156 -4.79 -9.19 1.79
CA GLY A 156 -3.57 -9.97 1.64
C GLY A 156 -2.34 -9.15 1.26
N ALA A 157 -2.25 -7.93 1.80
CA ALA A 157 -1.15 -7.01 1.51
C ALA A 157 0.23 -7.51 1.99
N PHE A 158 0.24 -8.45 2.93
CA PHE A 158 1.45 -8.95 3.58
C PHE A 158 1.52 -10.47 3.49
N CYS A 159 2.73 -11.03 3.40
CA CYS A 159 2.96 -12.47 3.25
C CYS A 159 3.55 -13.12 4.50
N SER A 160 4.15 -12.34 5.41
CA SER A 160 4.77 -12.87 6.62
C SER A 160 5.01 -11.78 7.66
N LEU A 161 5.38 -12.21 8.87
CA LEU A 161 5.75 -11.35 9.99
C LEU A 161 7.14 -11.72 10.50
N SER A 162 7.84 -10.74 11.05
CA SER A 162 9.07 -10.97 11.80
C SER A 162 9.15 -10.05 13.00
N ARG A 163 9.96 -10.43 14.00
CA ARG A 163 10.38 -9.52 15.06
C ARG A 163 11.74 -8.93 14.71
N PRO A 164 11.98 -7.63 14.98
CA PRO A 164 13.32 -7.08 14.88
C PRO A 164 14.23 -7.85 15.84
N PRO A 165 15.51 -8.07 15.46
CA PRO A 165 16.45 -8.72 16.34
C PRO A 165 16.57 -7.93 17.65
N LEU A 166 16.57 -8.63 18.78
CA LEU A 166 16.85 -8.03 20.09
C LEU A 166 18.15 -7.22 19.98
N PRO A 167 18.20 -5.96 20.47
CA PRO A 167 19.44 -5.21 20.50
C PRO A 167 20.47 -6.04 21.27
N SER A 168 21.58 -6.38 20.63
CA SER A 168 22.64 -7.18 21.24
C SER A 168 23.13 -6.48 22.50
N SER A 169 22.79 -7.01 23.66
CA SER A 169 23.31 -6.57 24.95
C SER A 169 24.78 -6.99 25.04
N ASN A 170 25.68 -6.14 24.54
CA ASN A 170 27.10 -6.31 24.78
C ASN A 170 27.36 -5.92 26.24
N PRO A 171 27.82 -6.83 27.13
CA PRO A 171 28.13 -6.44 28.50
C PRO A 171 29.32 -5.46 28.49
N PRO A 172 29.38 -4.50 29.43
CA PRO A 172 30.50 -3.57 29.52
C PRO A 172 31.78 -4.36 29.79
N ALA A 173 32.76 -4.20 28.90
CA ALA A 173 34.11 -4.69 29.12
C ALA A 173 34.62 -4.08 30.44
N THR A 174 34.80 -4.93 31.44
CA THR A 174 35.37 -4.56 32.73
C THR A 174 36.86 -4.34 32.51
N GLY A 175 37.30 -3.08 32.58
CA GLY A 175 38.71 -2.69 32.64
C GLY A 175 39.12 -2.38 34.07
#